data_AF-A0A6H2NII9-F1
#
_entry.id   AF-A0A6H2NII9-F1
#
_cell.length_a   1.000
_cell.length_b   1.000
_cell.length_c   1.000
_cell.angle_alpha   90.00
_cell.angle_beta   90.00
_cell.angle_gamma   90.00
#
_symmetry.space_group_name_H-M   'P 1'
#
loop_
_entity.id
_entity.type
_entity.pdbx_description
1 polymer ?
#
loop_
_entity_poly.entity_id
_entity_poly.type
_entity_poly.pdbx_seq_one_letter_code
_entity_poly.pdbx_strand_id
1 'polypeptide(L)' 'MTMQTMTVGYARMGKRREVKKTLEAYWSGNSDAEAMLSTVRDIEIQGWKTQLAATQQLREEIHATSQ' A
#
# COMPACT_ATOMS: atom_id res chain seq x y z
N MET A 1 -12.16 -8.35 -26.39
CA MET A 1 -11.58 -9.05 -25.21
C MET A 1 -11.03 -7.97 -24.28
N THR A 2 -11.41 -7.94 -23.00
CA THR A 2 -10.94 -6.92 -22.05
C THR A 2 -9.75 -7.50 -21.28
N MET A 3 -8.55 -6.92 -21.42
CA MET A 3 -7.39 -7.34 -20.63
C MET A 3 -7.48 -6.81 -19.20
N GLN A 4 -7.16 -7.66 -18.22
CA GLN A 4 -7.16 -7.32 -16.80
C GLN A 4 -5.75 -7.40 -16.23
N THR A 5 -5.43 -6.50 -15.32
CA THR A 5 -4.16 -6.46 -14.58
C THR A 5 -4.42 -6.61 -13.09
N MET A 6 -3.54 -7.32 -12.38
CA MET A 6 -3.63 -7.46 -10.92
C MET A 6 -2.24 -7.48 -10.28
N THR A 7 -2.17 -7.11 -9.00
CA THR A 7 -1.00 -7.27 -8.15
C THR A 7 -1.17 -8.49 -7.26
N VAL A 8 -0.09 -9.27 -7.07
CA VAL A 8 -0.10 -10.45 -6.16
C VAL A 8 0.18 -10.04 -4.71
N GLY A 9 0.80 -8.89 -4.50
CA GLY A 9 1.10 -8.33 -3.19
C GLY A 9 1.74 -6.96 -3.28
N TYR A 10 1.85 -6.27 -2.12
CA TYR A 10 2.42 -4.94 -2.02
C TYR A 10 3.22 -4.78 -0.72
N ALA A 11 4.24 -3.93 -0.74
CA ALA A 11 5.14 -3.77 0.40
C ALA A 11 4.43 -3.12 1.60
N ARG A 12 4.28 -3.88 2.70
CA ARG A 12 3.64 -3.42 3.94
C ARG A 12 4.49 -2.47 4.80
N MET A 13 5.77 -2.32 4.47
CA MET A 13 6.72 -1.61 5.32
C MET A 13 6.55 -0.08 5.34
N GLY A 14 5.88 0.47 4.33
CA GLY A 14 5.88 1.90 4.04
C GLY A 14 7.19 2.37 3.39
N LYS A 15 7.14 3.48 2.66
CA LYS A 15 8.27 3.98 1.85
C LYS A 15 9.49 4.36 2.69
N ARG A 16 9.30 4.68 3.98
CA ARG A 16 10.38 5.05 4.93
C ARG A 16 10.44 4.11 6.13
N ARG A 17 9.97 2.87 5.94
CA ARG A 17 9.97 1.80 6.95
C ARG A 17 9.16 2.16 8.20
N GLU A 18 8.06 2.90 8.03
CA GLU A 18 7.18 3.35 9.09
C GLU A 18 6.74 2.21 10.00
N VAL A 19 6.34 1.07 9.41
CA VAL A 19 5.88 -0.11 10.17
C VAL A 19 6.99 -0.68 11.07
N LYS A 20 8.24 -0.70 10.61
CA LYS A 20 9.37 -1.12 11.47
C LYS A 20 9.56 -0.16 12.64
N LYS A 21 9.57 1.14 12.37
CA LYS A 21 9.83 2.16 13.41
C LYS A 21 8.78 2.09 14.51
N THR A 22 7.49 2.00 14.14
CA THR A 22 6.42 1.92 15.14
C THR A 22 6.43 0.59 15.89
N LEU A 23 6.76 -0.53 15.22
CA LEU A 23 6.89 -1.83 15.87
C LEU A 23 8.04 -1.85 16.89
N GLU A 24 9.18 -1.27 16.55
CA GLU A 24 10.32 -1.13 17.47
C GLU A 24 10.01 -0.18 18.62
N ALA A 25 9.27 0.91 18.38
CA ALA A 25 8.79 1.79 19.44
C ALA A 25 7.83 1.07 20.40
N TYR A 26 6.92 0.25 19.89
CA TYR A 26 6.04 -0.58 20.70
C TYR A 26 6.83 -1.62 21.52
N TRP A 27 7.76 -2.35 20.92
CA TRP A 27 8.59 -3.34 21.63
C TRP A 27 9.48 -2.73 22.71
N SER A 28 9.95 -1.50 22.50
CA SER A 28 10.75 -0.76 23.49
C SER A 28 9.91 -0.08 24.57
N GLY A 29 8.58 -0.20 24.54
CA GLY A 29 7.66 0.43 25.49
C GLY A 29 7.50 1.95 25.29
N ASN A 30 8.00 2.50 24.19
CA ASN A 30 7.95 3.92 23.86
C ASN A 30 6.66 4.33 23.12
N SER A 31 5.77 3.38 22.84
CA SER A 31 4.48 3.59 22.18
C SER A 31 3.51 2.49 22.60
N ASP A 32 2.21 2.76 22.54
CA ASP A 32 1.19 1.73 22.71
C ASP A 32 0.87 0.99 21.40
N ALA A 33 0.07 -0.07 21.53
CA ALA A 33 -0.36 -0.90 20.41
C ALA A 33 -1.32 -0.16 19.46
N GLU A 34 -2.10 0.80 19.95
CA GLU A 34 -3.09 1.52 19.15
C GLU A 34 -2.39 2.45 18.14
N ALA A 35 -1.38 3.20 18.59
CA ALA A 35 -0.55 4.03 17.73
C ALA A 35 0.19 3.20 16.67
N MET A 36 0.66 2.01 17.04
CA MET A 36 1.28 1.07 16.09
C MET A 36 0.29 0.59 15.03
N LEU A 37 -0.89 0.12 15.45
CA LEU A 37 -1.92 -0.37 14.53
C LEU A 37 -2.49 0.73 13.64
N SER A 38 -2.61 1.96 14.15
CA SER A 38 -2.99 3.12 13.33
C SER A 38 -1.99 3.36 12.20
N THR A 39 -0.69 3.34 12.52
CA THR A 39 0.36 3.52 11.51
C THR A 39 0.31 2.41 10.46
N VAL A 40 0.10 1.15 10.86
CA VAL A 40 -0.05 0.02 9.93
C VAL A 40 -1.24 0.23 9.00
N ARG A 41 -2.40 0.62 9.55
CA ARG A 41 -3.62 0.87 8.77
C ARG A 41 -3.42 1.99 7.75
N ASP A 42 -2.75 3.06 8.12
CA ASP A 42 -2.46 4.17 7.19
C ASP A 42 -1.59 3.72 6.02
N ILE A 43 -0.58 2.89 6.29
CA ILE A 43 0.29 2.33 5.24
C ILE A 43 -0.49 1.39 4.32
N GLU A 44 -1.38 0.55 4.85
CA GLU A 44 -2.24 -0.32 4.05
C GLU A 44 -3.17 0.48 3.13
N ILE A 45 -3.84 1.51 3.67
CA ILE A 45 -4.72 2.40 2.90
C ILE A 45 -3.95 3.11 1.78
N GLN A 46 -2.75 3.63 2.08
CA GLN A 46 -1.89 4.26 1.07
C GLN A 46 -1.47 3.25 -0.01
N GLY A 47 -1.17 2.01 0.38
CA GLY A 47 -0.84 0.92 -0.54
C GLY A 47 -2.01 0.58 -1.48
N TRP A 48 -3.23 0.49 -0.98
CA TRP A 48 -4.42 0.26 -1.80
C TRP A 48 -4.70 1.40 -2.76
N LYS A 49 -4.63 2.65 -2.29
CA LYS A 49 -4.81 3.83 -3.15
C LYS A 49 -3.79 3.87 -4.29
N THR A 50 -2.54 3.53 -3.99
CA THR A 50 -1.47 3.49 -5.01
C THR A 50 -1.74 2.41 -6.06
N GLN A 51 -2.12 1.19 -5.62
CA GLN A 51 -2.44 0.10 -6.54
C GLN A 51 -3.67 0.40 -7.39
N LEU A 52 -4.72 0.99 -6.80
CA LEU A 52 -5.93 1.39 -7.52
C LEU A 52 -5.60 2.42 -8.60
N ALA A 53 -4.87 3.47 -8.26
CA ALA A 53 -4.47 4.50 -9.23
C ALA A 53 -3.63 3.90 -10.38
N ALA A 54 -2.65 3.06 -10.06
CA ALA A 54 -1.81 2.41 -11.07
C ALA A 54 -2.61 1.47 -12.00
N THR A 55 -3.53 0.68 -11.44
CA THR A 55 -4.37 -0.24 -12.24
C THR A 55 -5.39 0.51 -13.10
N GLN A 56 -5.93 1.64 -12.63
CA GLN A 56 -6.78 2.52 -13.44
C GLN A 56 -6.01 3.10 -14.62
N GLN A 57 -4.81 3.63 -14.36
CA GLN A 57 -3.94 4.17 -15.41
C GLN A 57 -3.60 3.11 -16.48
N LEU A 58 -3.17 1.91 -16.05
CA LEU A 58 -2.87 0.81 -16.99
C LEU A 58 -4.08 0.40 -17.83
N ARG A 59 -5.28 0.42 -17.24
CA ARG A 59 -6.52 0.11 -17.97
C ARG A 59 -6.78 1.12 -19.09
N GLU A 60 -6.56 2.40 -18.82
CA GLU A 60 -6.71 3.49 -19.79
C GLU A 60 -5.69 3.36 -20.92
N GLU A 61 -4.43 3.08 -20.60
CA GLU A 61 -3.35 2.86 -21.58
C GLU A 61 -3.62 1.65 -22.49
N ILE A 62 -4.07 0.53 -21.91
CA ILE A 62 -4.46 -0.67 -22.66
C ILE A 62 -5.64 -0.37 -23.59
N HIS A 63 -6.62 0.41 -23.12
CA HIS A 63 -7.77 0.78 -23.95
C HIS A 63 -7.36 1.69 -25.11
N ALA A 64 -6.50 2.69 -24.86
CA ALA A 64 -5.99 3.60 -25.88
C ALA A 64 -5.15 2.90 -26.96
N THR A 65 -4.37 1.89 -26.58
CA THR A 65 -3.52 1.13 -27.52
C THR A 65 -4.32 0.13 -28.37
N SER A 66 -5.54 -0.21 -27.94
CA SER A 66 -6.40 -1.17 -28.64
C SER A 66 -7.34 -0.51 -29.67
N GLN A 67 -7.35 0.81 -29.78
CA GLN A 67 -8.08 1.59 -30.81
C GLN A 67 -7.12 2.04 -31.91
#